data_AF-A0A2T2TIN8-F1
#
_entry.id   AF-A0A2T2TIN8-F1
#
_cell.length_a   1.000
_cell.length_b   1.000
_cell.length_c   1.000
_cell.angle_alpha   90.00
_cell.angle_beta   90.00
_cell.angle_gamma   90.00
#
_symmetry.space_group_name_H-M   'P 1'
#
loop_
_entity.id
_entity.type
_entity.pdbx_description
1 polymer ?
#
loop_
_entity_poly.entity_id
_entity_poly.type
_entity_poly.pdbx_seq_one_letter_code
_entity_poly.pdbx_strand_id
1 'polypeptide(L)'
;MHIGLIYDTFDAYPWSDDAPPDADAEYEPEKTVDTLAAAVKHLGHTPVRVGTPFDLREELDAGLTLDAALNITEAAHSRNREAYAPILLEMAGVPCLGSDALTLSVTLDKAWTKDLVAAADVPTPSHRVYSGTADVDPEDLPPFPLFVKPRHEGTSKGITPQSKVTNTTALRHEVERVTTTYEQDAVVEGFVAGGGEFTVAAVGHDPPEALPVLQRGVEPTTGLGLHALEHRGAPTAHQDWDYELPGTLDDTFAIVAELMGRDYVDYLAEIFERGLQRLGLKT
;
A
#
# COMPACT_ATOMS: atom_id res chain seq x y z
N MET A 1 15.19 -18.28 -16.57
CA MET A 1 14.80 -16.91 -16.95
C MET A 1 15.57 -15.91 -16.10
N HIS A 2 15.88 -14.74 -16.64
CA HIS A 2 16.32 -13.56 -15.90
C HIS A 2 15.08 -12.80 -15.42
N ILE A 3 14.83 -12.82 -14.11
CA ILE A 3 13.68 -12.17 -13.48
C ILE A 3 14.15 -10.89 -12.80
N GLY A 4 13.72 -9.75 -13.31
CA GLY A 4 14.03 -8.45 -12.72
C GLY A 4 13.33 -8.26 -11.38
N LEU A 5 14.05 -7.74 -10.39
CA LEU A 5 13.51 -7.29 -9.12
C LEU A 5 13.59 -5.77 -9.09
N ILE A 6 12.43 -5.13 -9.13
CA ILE A 6 12.29 -3.68 -9.09
C ILE A 6 11.78 -3.33 -7.69
N TYR A 7 12.53 -2.52 -6.95
CA TYR A 7 12.32 -2.26 -5.53
C TYR A 7 12.93 -0.93 -5.10
N ASP A 8 12.42 -0.35 -4.03
CA ASP A 8 13.01 0.77 -3.31
C ASP A 8 13.28 0.40 -1.86
N THR A 9 14.52 0.59 -1.44
CA THR A 9 14.91 0.47 -0.03
C THR A 9 14.81 1.82 0.67
N PHE A 10 14.94 1.83 1.99
CA PHE A 10 14.89 3.07 2.79
C PHE A 10 15.88 4.16 2.33
N ASP A 11 16.98 3.77 1.68
CA ASP A 11 18.01 4.69 1.19
C ASP A 11 17.85 5.04 -0.31
N ALA A 12 16.76 4.61 -0.96
CA ALA A 12 16.56 4.72 -2.40
C ALA A 12 16.38 6.17 -2.89
N TYR A 13 15.84 7.05 -2.04
CA TYR A 13 15.54 8.44 -2.41
C TYR A 13 16.14 9.43 -1.41
N PRO A 14 16.70 10.56 -1.88
CA PRO A 14 17.14 11.61 -1.00
C PRO A 14 15.92 12.39 -0.48
N TRP A 15 15.73 12.39 0.84
CA TRP A 15 14.69 13.18 1.50
C TRP A 15 15.25 14.51 2.02
N SER A 16 14.51 15.59 1.81
CA SER A 16 14.80 16.89 2.42
C SER A 16 14.34 16.93 3.87
N ASP A 17 14.91 17.83 4.67
CA ASP A 17 14.45 18.10 6.04
C ASP A 17 12.98 18.56 6.11
N ASP A 18 12.46 19.12 5.00
CA ASP A 18 11.06 19.56 4.87
C ASP A 18 10.10 18.43 4.43
N ALA A 19 10.61 17.21 4.15
CA ALA A 19 9.77 16.09 3.75
C ALA A 19 8.88 15.61 4.93
N PRO A 20 7.73 14.97 4.66
CA PRO A 20 6.95 14.32 5.70
C PRO A 20 7.81 13.38 6.55
N PRO A 21 7.57 13.31 7.89
CA PRO A 21 8.37 12.46 8.78
C PRO A 21 8.26 10.96 8.47
N ASP A 22 7.22 10.56 7.75
CA ASP A 22 6.92 9.21 7.29
C ASP A 22 7.10 9.04 5.77
N ALA A 23 7.89 9.90 5.13
CA ALA A 23 8.08 9.89 3.68
C ALA A 23 8.59 8.53 3.15
N ASP A 24 9.43 7.83 3.92
CA ASP A 24 10.03 6.53 3.58
C ASP A 24 9.27 5.31 4.16
N ALA A 25 8.08 5.51 4.73
CA ALA A 25 7.36 4.46 5.46
C ALA A 25 6.96 3.25 4.61
N GLU A 26 6.86 3.43 3.29
CA GLU A 26 6.44 2.41 2.33
C GLU A 26 7.62 1.58 1.78
N TYR A 27 8.87 1.98 2.04
CA TYR A 27 10.03 1.31 1.47
C TYR A 27 10.44 0.06 2.24
N GLU A 28 11.19 -0.80 1.56
CA GLU A 28 11.49 -2.13 2.06
C GLU A 28 12.91 -2.23 2.66
N PRO A 29 13.12 -3.03 3.73
CA PRO A 29 14.47 -3.41 4.12
C PRO A 29 15.10 -4.33 3.07
N GLU A 30 16.43 -4.32 2.97
CA GLU A 30 17.20 -5.22 2.08
C GLU A 30 16.82 -6.71 2.27
N LYS A 31 16.41 -7.09 3.49
CA LYS A 31 15.93 -8.44 3.80
C LYS A 31 14.73 -8.88 2.97
N THR A 32 13.81 -7.96 2.64
CA THR A 32 12.66 -8.27 1.75
C THR A 32 13.19 -8.62 0.36
N VAL A 33 14.10 -7.80 -0.18
CA VAL A 33 14.74 -8.01 -1.49
C VAL A 33 15.55 -9.32 -1.53
N ASP A 34 16.26 -9.65 -0.45
CA ASP A 34 16.94 -10.95 -0.27
C ASP A 34 15.97 -12.12 -0.35
N THR A 35 14.81 -11.99 0.28
CA THR A 35 13.78 -13.03 0.32
C THR A 35 13.16 -13.24 -1.07
N LEU A 36 12.85 -12.16 -1.79
CA LEU A 36 12.35 -12.21 -3.17
C LEU A 36 13.38 -12.88 -4.10
N ALA A 37 14.65 -12.48 -4.00
CA ALA A 37 15.72 -13.08 -4.78
C ALA A 37 15.91 -14.57 -4.46
N ALA A 38 15.74 -14.98 -3.21
CA ALA A 38 15.78 -16.38 -2.81
C ALA A 38 14.62 -17.18 -3.43
N ALA A 39 13.41 -16.63 -3.45
CA ALA A 39 12.24 -17.28 -4.06
C ALA A 39 12.42 -17.47 -5.58
N VAL A 40 12.95 -16.46 -6.28
CA VAL A 40 13.29 -16.57 -7.70
C VAL A 40 14.36 -17.66 -7.95
N LYS A 41 15.40 -17.72 -7.10
CA LYS A 41 16.43 -18.79 -7.19
C LYS A 41 15.85 -20.17 -6.90
N HIS A 42 14.91 -20.27 -5.96
CA HIS A 42 14.23 -21.51 -5.61
C HIS A 42 13.50 -22.10 -6.83
N LEU A 43 12.90 -21.25 -7.68
CA LEU A 43 12.29 -21.64 -8.95
C LEU A 43 13.30 -22.00 -10.07
N GLY A 44 14.61 -21.99 -9.79
CA GLY A 44 15.64 -22.25 -10.79
C GLY A 44 15.83 -21.10 -11.78
N HIS A 45 15.36 -19.90 -11.45
CA HIS A 45 15.57 -18.69 -12.25
C HIS A 45 16.71 -17.82 -11.69
N THR A 46 17.14 -16.83 -12.46
CA THR A 46 18.21 -15.90 -12.07
C THR A 46 17.57 -14.57 -11.68
N PRO A 47 17.62 -14.16 -10.41
CA PRO A 47 17.17 -12.83 -10.02
C PRO A 47 18.17 -11.77 -10.50
N VAL A 48 17.66 -10.71 -11.11
CA VAL A 48 18.42 -9.52 -11.49
C VAL A 48 17.93 -8.37 -10.61
N ARG A 49 18.76 -7.90 -9.68
CA ARG A 49 18.43 -6.73 -8.85
C ARG A 49 18.63 -5.48 -9.68
N VAL A 50 17.55 -4.77 -9.97
CA VAL A 50 17.60 -3.56 -10.79
C VAL A 50 17.56 -2.31 -9.91
N GLY A 51 16.79 -2.34 -8.82
CA GLY A 51 16.59 -1.17 -7.95
C GLY A 51 15.32 -0.40 -8.33
N THR A 52 15.38 0.91 -8.29
CA THR A 52 14.22 1.80 -8.46
C THR A 52 13.72 1.83 -9.91
N PRO A 53 12.55 2.44 -10.19
CA PRO A 53 12.12 2.66 -11.57
C PRO A 53 13.09 3.57 -12.37
N PHE A 54 13.87 4.41 -11.69
CA PHE A 54 14.86 5.27 -12.33
C PHE A 54 16.09 4.46 -12.76
N ASP A 55 16.55 3.55 -11.91
CA ASP A 55 17.62 2.59 -12.25
C ASP A 55 17.16 1.69 -13.40
N LEU A 56 15.92 1.20 -13.34
CA LEU A 56 15.32 0.38 -14.41
C LEU A 56 15.34 1.11 -15.75
N ARG A 57 14.96 2.39 -15.80
CA ARG A 57 15.03 3.19 -17.03
C ARG A 57 16.46 3.24 -17.57
N GLU A 58 17.43 3.55 -16.71
CA GLU A 58 18.84 3.67 -17.11
C GLU A 58 19.43 2.34 -17.58
N GLU A 59 19.11 1.24 -16.90
CA GLU A 59 19.58 -0.09 -17.30
C GLU A 59 18.92 -0.57 -18.60
N LEU A 60 17.61 -0.31 -18.80
CA LEU A 60 16.93 -0.61 -20.07
C LEU A 60 17.57 0.17 -21.23
N ASP A 61 17.86 1.46 -21.04
CA ASP A 61 18.57 2.28 -22.03
C ASP A 61 19.99 1.76 -22.31
N ALA A 62 20.64 1.17 -21.30
CA ALA A 62 21.95 0.51 -21.42
C ALA A 62 21.89 -0.90 -22.04
N GLY A 63 20.69 -1.40 -22.36
CA GLY A 63 20.48 -2.68 -23.04
C GLY A 63 20.21 -3.87 -22.12
N LEU A 64 19.73 -3.64 -20.90
CA LEU A 64 19.23 -4.69 -20.02
C LEU A 64 18.11 -5.47 -20.71
N THR A 65 18.18 -6.81 -20.61
CA THR A 65 17.14 -7.72 -21.09
C THR A 65 16.62 -8.57 -19.94
N LEU A 66 15.31 -8.59 -19.76
CA LEU A 66 14.62 -9.39 -18.74
C LEU A 66 13.57 -10.28 -19.43
N ASP A 67 13.39 -11.49 -18.90
CA ASP A 67 12.31 -12.39 -19.37
C ASP A 67 10.97 -12.05 -18.70
N ALA A 68 11.03 -11.56 -17.45
CA ALA A 68 9.90 -11.05 -16.68
C ALA A 68 10.41 -10.17 -15.53
N ALA A 69 9.51 -9.50 -14.81
CA ALA A 69 9.85 -8.71 -13.64
C ALA A 69 8.85 -8.91 -12.47
N LEU A 70 9.36 -8.68 -11.27
CA LEU A 70 8.62 -8.51 -10.02
C LEU A 70 8.77 -7.04 -9.61
N ASN A 71 7.65 -6.33 -9.51
CA ASN A 71 7.63 -4.95 -9.03
C ASN A 71 7.09 -4.90 -7.60
N ILE A 72 7.89 -4.35 -6.69
CA ILE A 72 7.48 -3.98 -5.33
C ILE A 72 7.82 -2.51 -5.05
N THR A 73 7.94 -1.69 -6.09
CA THR A 73 8.24 -0.26 -5.92
C THR A 73 7.02 0.55 -5.54
N GLU A 74 7.25 1.48 -4.64
CA GLU A 74 6.27 2.49 -4.23
C GLU A 74 6.63 3.85 -4.88
N ALA A 75 7.91 4.04 -5.18
CA ALA A 75 8.53 5.22 -5.74
C ALA A 75 8.18 6.51 -4.96
N ALA A 76 8.46 7.67 -5.55
CA ALA A 76 8.25 8.95 -4.91
C ALA A 76 7.69 10.00 -5.88
N HIS A 77 7.13 11.07 -5.30
CA HIS A 77 6.89 12.35 -5.96
C HIS A 77 5.91 12.37 -7.14
N SER A 78 4.77 11.68 -7.04
CA SER A 78 3.64 11.81 -7.97
C SER A 78 2.46 11.02 -7.46
N ARG A 79 1.25 11.37 -7.88
CA ARG A 79 0.06 10.52 -7.70
C ARG A 79 0.10 9.23 -8.52
N ASN A 80 1.01 9.12 -9.49
CA ASN A 80 1.18 7.94 -10.37
C ASN A 80 2.49 7.19 -10.07
N ARG A 81 3.12 7.41 -8.91
CA ARG A 81 4.49 6.95 -8.62
C ARG A 81 4.66 5.43 -8.71
N GLU A 82 3.70 4.65 -8.20
CA GLU A 82 3.71 3.18 -8.27
C GLU A 82 3.63 2.65 -9.72
N ALA A 83 3.16 3.47 -10.66
CA ALA A 83 3.02 3.09 -12.06
C ALA A 83 4.33 3.22 -12.86
N TYR A 84 5.39 3.82 -12.30
CA TYR A 84 6.62 4.06 -13.06
C TYR A 84 7.28 2.77 -13.56
N ALA A 85 7.50 1.79 -12.67
CA ALA A 85 8.07 0.51 -13.05
C ALA A 85 7.23 -0.25 -14.09
N PRO A 86 5.91 -0.49 -13.88
CA PRO A 86 5.11 -1.23 -14.84
C PRO A 86 5.02 -0.52 -16.19
N ILE A 87 4.95 0.82 -16.25
CA ILE A 87 4.97 1.55 -17.53
C ILE A 87 6.28 1.29 -18.28
N LEU A 88 7.42 1.36 -17.59
CA LEU A 88 8.73 1.12 -18.22
C LEU A 88 8.85 -0.33 -18.71
N LEU A 89 8.37 -1.29 -17.93
CA LEU A 89 8.36 -2.71 -18.29
C LEU A 89 7.43 -2.98 -19.49
N GLU A 90 6.23 -2.40 -19.51
CA GLU A 90 5.29 -2.49 -20.64
C GLU A 90 5.90 -1.90 -21.91
N MET A 91 6.53 -0.73 -21.83
CA MET A 91 7.23 -0.10 -22.96
C MET A 91 8.38 -0.97 -23.49
N ALA A 92 9.08 -1.68 -22.60
CA ALA A 92 10.15 -2.60 -22.94
C ALA A 92 9.64 -3.97 -23.44
N GLY A 93 8.32 -4.22 -23.38
CA GLY A 93 7.73 -5.53 -23.69
C GLY A 93 8.08 -6.63 -22.68
N VAL A 94 8.46 -6.26 -21.45
CA VAL A 94 8.78 -7.18 -20.36
C VAL A 94 7.52 -7.44 -19.54
N PRO A 95 7.04 -8.69 -19.43
CA PRO A 95 5.88 -9.01 -18.62
C PRO A 95 6.20 -8.84 -17.13
N CYS A 96 5.30 -8.18 -16.39
CA CYS A 96 5.45 -7.93 -14.95
C CYS A 96 4.42 -8.72 -14.15
N LEU A 97 4.82 -9.29 -13.02
CA LEU A 97 3.89 -9.81 -12.02
C LEU A 97 3.32 -8.65 -11.20
N GLY A 98 2.06 -8.79 -10.80
CA GLY A 98 1.34 -7.77 -10.02
C GLY A 98 0.34 -7.00 -10.88
N SER A 99 -0.15 -5.91 -10.31
CA SER A 99 -1.09 -5.00 -10.96
C SER A 99 -0.41 -4.19 -12.06
N ASP A 100 -1.19 -3.82 -13.09
CA ASP A 100 -0.72 -2.94 -14.16
C ASP A 100 -0.64 -1.47 -13.71
N ALA A 101 -0.09 -0.63 -14.57
CA ALA A 101 0.10 0.80 -14.31
C ALA A 101 -1.22 1.54 -14.02
N LEU A 102 -2.30 1.18 -14.74
CA LEU A 102 -3.62 1.79 -14.56
C LEU A 102 -4.18 1.45 -13.18
N THR A 103 -4.15 0.18 -12.82
CA THR A 103 -4.66 -0.32 -11.54
C THR A 103 -3.91 0.34 -10.40
N LEU A 104 -2.56 0.31 -10.41
CA LEU A 104 -1.74 0.93 -9.36
C LEU A 104 -2.03 2.44 -9.21
N SER A 105 -2.08 3.18 -10.33
CA SER A 105 -2.41 4.62 -10.29
C SER A 105 -3.80 4.90 -9.71
N VAL A 106 -4.78 4.05 -10.03
CA VAL A 106 -6.15 4.19 -9.53
C VAL A 106 -6.22 3.82 -8.05
N THR A 107 -5.62 2.69 -7.64
CA THR A 107 -5.70 2.18 -6.26
C THR A 107 -4.97 3.07 -5.26
N LEU A 108 -3.95 3.79 -5.71
CA LEU A 108 -3.27 4.80 -4.90
C LEU A 108 -4.13 6.05 -4.68
N ASP A 109 -4.97 6.44 -5.65
CA ASP A 109 -5.92 7.54 -5.49
C ASP A 109 -7.18 7.08 -4.77
N LYS A 110 -7.23 7.33 -3.45
CA LYS A 110 -8.33 6.88 -2.59
C LYS A 110 -9.69 7.42 -3.03
N ALA A 111 -9.76 8.63 -3.57
CA ALA A 111 -11.04 9.20 -4.02
C ALA A 111 -11.56 8.44 -5.25
N TRP A 112 -10.71 8.23 -6.25
CA TRP A 112 -11.07 7.49 -7.46
C TRP A 112 -11.37 6.02 -7.17
N THR A 113 -10.57 5.39 -6.31
CA THR A 113 -10.82 4.01 -5.85
C THR A 113 -12.21 3.90 -5.23
N LYS A 114 -12.57 4.84 -4.34
CA LYS A 114 -13.88 4.84 -3.71
C LYS A 114 -15.02 4.99 -4.70
N ASP A 115 -14.88 5.90 -5.66
CA ASP A 115 -15.90 6.10 -6.69
C ASP A 115 -16.11 4.83 -7.52
N LEU A 116 -15.02 4.14 -7.90
CA LEU A 116 -15.09 2.88 -8.66
C LEU A 116 -15.70 1.73 -7.84
N VAL A 117 -15.28 1.59 -6.58
CA VAL A 117 -15.79 0.56 -5.65
C VAL A 117 -17.28 0.80 -5.38
N ALA A 118 -17.70 2.05 -5.16
CA ALA A 118 -19.10 2.40 -4.98
C ALA A 118 -19.92 2.16 -6.26
N ALA A 119 -19.39 2.47 -7.44
CA ALA A 119 -20.03 2.18 -8.72
C ALA A 119 -20.19 0.68 -9.00
N ALA A 120 -19.40 -0.16 -8.33
CA ALA A 120 -19.50 -1.63 -8.35
C ALA A 120 -20.36 -2.19 -7.21
N ASP A 121 -21.17 -1.35 -6.54
CA ASP A 121 -22.04 -1.71 -5.41
C ASP A 121 -21.30 -2.29 -4.19
N VAL A 122 -19.99 -2.05 -4.08
CA VAL A 122 -19.21 -2.42 -2.90
C VAL A 122 -19.28 -1.29 -1.86
N PRO A 123 -19.66 -1.57 -0.60
CA PRO A 123 -19.79 -0.54 0.42
C PRO A 123 -18.46 0.18 0.70
N THR A 124 -18.50 1.51 0.65
CA THR A 124 -17.40 2.37 1.07
C THR A 124 -17.94 3.62 1.75
N PRO A 125 -17.25 4.19 2.76
CA PRO A 125 -17.67 5.44 3.37
C PRO A 125 -17.80 6.56 2.33
N SER A 126 -18.92 7.28 2.37
CA SER A 126 -19.11 8.51 1.60
C SER A 126 -17.99 9.49 1.93
N HIS A 127 -17.47 10.17 0.91
CA HIS A 127 -16.29 11.00 1.06
C HIS A 127 -16.41 12.35 0.33
N ARG A 128 -15.53 13.28 0.71
CA ARG A 128 -15.24 14.54 0.04
C ARG A 128 -13.73 14.73 -0.06
N VAL A 129 -13.32 15.58 -0.99
CA VAL A 129 -11.92 15.95 -1.22
C VAL A 129 -11.79 17.44 -1.03
N TYR A 130 -10.79 17.86 -0.25
CA TYR A 130 -10.50 19.26 0.00
C TYR A 130 -9.04 19.56 -0.31
N SER A 131 -8.81 20.62 -1.10
CA SER A 131 -7.46 21.10 -1.43
C SER A 131 -6.93 22.10 -0.41
N GLY A 132 -7.76 22.52 0.56
CA GLY A 132 -7.34 23.34 1.70
C GLY A 132 -8.50 23.71 2.62
N THR A 133 -8.18 24.38 3.73
CA THR A 133 -9.17 24.76 4.76
C THR A 133 -10.33 25.61 4.23
N ALA A 134 -10.08 26.47 3.24
CA ALA A 134 -11.09 27.37 2.69
C ALA A 134 -12.21 26.62 1.95
N ASP A 135 -11.90 25.44 1.39
CA ASP A 135 -12.84 24.64 0.60
C ASP A 135 -13.74 23.76 1.47
N VAL A 136 -13.42 23.63 2.77
CA VAL A 136 -14.18 22.76 3.69
C VAL A 136 -15.60 23.28 3.86
N ASP A 137 -16.56 22.51 3.37
CA ASP A 137 -17.98 22.69 3.56
C ASP A 137 -18.53 21.62 4.52
N PRO A 138 -18.86 21.98 5.78
CA PRO A 138 -19.40 21.03 6.75
C PRO A 138 -20.82 20.55 6.41
N GLU A 139 -21.57 21.24 5.54
CA GLU A 139 -22.95 20.86 5.20
C GLU A 139 -22.99 19.65 4.24
N ASP A 140 -21.91 19.43 3.49
CA ASP A 140 -21.77 18.38 2.47
C ASP A 140 -21.15 17.07 3.01
N LEU A 141 -20.97 16.97 4.33
CA LEU A 141 -20.31 15.85 5.00
C LEU A 141 -21.29 15.00 5.83
N PRO A 142 -21.00 13.70 6.02
CA PRO A 142 -21.76 12.90 6.97
C PRO A 142 -21.57 13.41 8.42
N PRO A 143 -22.43 12.99 9.37
CA PRO A 143 -22.25 13.33 10.77
C PRO A 143 -20.90 12.88 11.32
N PHE A 144 -20.34 13.66 12.25
CA PHE A 144 -19.14 13.28 13.00
C PHE A 144 -19.34 11.99 13.82
N PRO A 145 -18.28 11.21 14.08
CA PRO A 145 -16.88 11.47 13.73
C PRO A 145 -16.54 11.27 12.25
N LEU A 146 -15.61 12.07 11.75
CA LEU A 146 -15.04 11.96 10.40
C LEU A 146 -13.58 11.51 10.48
N PHE A 147 -13.06 11.03 9.36
CA PHE A 147 -11.68 10.60 9.21
C PHE A 147 -11.02 11.37 8.05
N VAL A 148 -9.84 11.94 8.29
CA VAL A 148 -9.09 12.76 7.33
C VAL A 148 -7.77 12.07 7.00
N LYS A 149 -7.42 11.95 5.72
CA LYS A 149 -6.19 11.28 5.29
C LYS A 149 -5.65 11.86 3.96
N PRO A 150 -4.33 11.73 3.69
CA PRO A 150 -3.77 12.07 2.39
C PRO A 150 -4.43 11.24 1.28
N ARG A 151 -4.67 11.86 0.12
CA ARG A 151 -5.36 11.23 -1.01
C ARG A 151 -4.55 10.13 -1.68
N HIS A 152 -3.24 10.30 -1.82
CA HIS A 152 -2.34 9.53 -2.67
C HIS A 152 -1.26 8.77 -1.88
N GLU A 153 -1.49 8.37 -0.62
CA GLU A 153 -0.49 7.66 0.19
C GLU A 153 -0.90 6.25 0.65
N GLY A 154 0.05 5.34 0.84
CA GLY A 154 -0.12 4.02 1.43
C GLY A 154 0.45 3.94 2.85
N THR A 155 0.52 2.72 3.39
CA THR A 155 1.19 2.38 4.68
C THR A 155 0.88 3.34 5.83
N SER A 156 -0.37 3.78 5.91
CA SER A 156 -0.88 4.71 6.94
C SER A 156 -0.14 6.06 7.02
N LYS A 157 0.59 6.46 5.98
CA LYS A 157 1.24 7.78 5.93
C LYS A 157 0.22 8.89 6.15
N GLY A 158 0.59 9.83 7.01
CA GLY A 158 -0.23 10.95 7.42
C GLY A 158 -1.37 10.61 8.37
N ILE A 159 -1.51 9.35 8.79
CA ILE A 159 -2.50 8.98 9.80
C ILE A 159 -1.94 9.25 11.19
N THR A 160 -2.72 9.95 12.00
CA THR A 160 -2.43 10.20 13.41
C THR A 160 -3.72 10.05 14.23
N PRO A 161 -3.66 10.02 15.57
CA PRO A 161 -4.88 10.10 16.37
C PRO A 161 -5.78 11.31 16.04
N GLN A 162 -5.19 12.40 15.52
CA GLN A 162 -5.91 13.62 15.12
C GLN A 162 -6.65 13.46 13.78
N SER A 163 -6.35 12.41 13.00
CA SER A 163 -7.05 12.10 11.76
C SER A 163 -8.53 11.73 11.99
N LYS A 164 -8.89 11.29 13.20
CA LYS A 164 -10.28 11.15 13.64
C LYS A 164 -10.78 12.46 14.25
N VAL A 165 -11.60 13.20 13.51
CA VAL A 165 -12.11 14.51 13.91
C VAL A 165 -13.56 14.43 14.38
N THR A 166 -13.93 15.23 15.38
CA THR A 166 -15.26 15.19 16.02
C THR A 166 -16.04 16.50 15.87
N ASN A 167 -15.46 17.50 15.23
CA ASN A 167 -16.10 18.80 14.98
C ASN A 167 -15.41 19.52 13.81
N THR A 168 -16.08 20.56 13.30
CA THR A 168 -15.62 21.33 12.13
C THR A 168 -14.28 22.03 12.33
N THR A 169 -13.97 22.47 13.55
CA THR A 169 -12.68 23.12 13.85
C THR A 169 -11.53 22.13 13.72
N ALA A 170 -11.69 20.94 14.30
CA ALA A 170 -10.71 19.85 14.18
C ALA A 170 -10.57 19.39 12.72
N LEU A 171 -11.69 19.30 11.99
CA LEU A 171 -11.69 18.98 10.56
C LEU A 171 -10.84 19.96 9.75
N ARG A 172 -11.08 21.28 9.88
CA ARG A 172 -10.33 22.30 9.15
C ARG A 172 -8.83 22.24 9.47
N HIS A 173 -8.49 22.09 10.75
CA HIS A 173 -7.10 21.96 11.17
C HIS A 173 -6.41 20.75 10.55
N GLU A 174 -7.08 19.59 10.54
CA GLU A 174 -6.50 18.36 10.01
C GLU A 174 -6.40 18.37 8.48
N VAL A 175 -7.36 18.98 7.78
CA VAL A 175 -7.26 19.24 6.34
C VAL A 175 -6.04 20.12 6.03
N GLU A 176 -5.88 21.25 6.74
CA GLU A 176 -4.70 22.13 6.57
C GLU A 176 -3.38 21.39 6.77
N ARG A 177 -3.31 20.56 7.83
CA ARG A 177 -2.11 19.76 8.13
C ARG A 177 -1.80 18.82 6.98
N VAL A 178 -2.78 18.04 6.53
CA VAL A 178 -2.57 17.09 5.42
C VAL A 178 -2.15 17.80 4.15
N THR A 179 -2.85 18.87 3.76
CA THR A 179 -2.57 19.58 2.50
C THR A 179 -1.24 20.31 2.51
N THR A 180 -0.82 20.83 3.67
CA THR A 180 0.47 21.52 3.81
C THR A 180 1.63 20.54 3.92
N THR A 181 1.50 19.47 4.72
CA THR A 181 2.58 18.51 4.95
C THR A 181 2.83 17.62 3.73
N TYR A 182 1.77 17.16 3.06
CA TYR A 182 1.88 16.20 1.96
C TYR A 182 1.71 16.83 0.57
N GLU A 183 1.50 18.15 0.51
CA GLU A 183 1.34 18.95 -0.73
C GLU A 183 0.31 18.36 -1.72
N GLN A 184 -0.78 17.80 -1.18
CA GLN A 184 -1.82 17.10 -1.93
C GLN A 184 -3.18 17.27 -1.26
N ASP A 185 -4.25 16.92 -1.96
CA ASP A 185 -5.60 16.98 -1.38
C ASP A 185 -5.78 16.04 -0.18
N ALA A 186 -6.64 16.45 0.75
CA ALA A 186 -7.13 15.61 1.84
C ALA A 186 -8.43 14.92 1.44
N VAL A 187 -8.54 13.61 1.72
CA VAL A 187 -9.81 12.87 1.65
C VAL A 187 -10.44 12.86 3.04
N VAL A 188 -11.72 13.25 3.10
CA VAL A 188 -12.53 13.27 4.32
C VAL A 188 -13.70 12.33 4.15
N GLU A 189 -13.89 11.43 5.11
CA GLU A 189 -14.94 10.40 5.07
C GLU A 189 -15.57 10.17 6.44
N GLY A 190 -16.73 9.50 6.50
CA GLY A 190 -17.30 9.04 7.76
C GLY A 190 -16.39 8.02 8.45
N PHE A 191 -16.10 8.20 9.74
CA PHE A 191 -15.30 7.25 10.50
C PHE A 191 -16.11 5.97 10.75
N VAL A 192 -15.57 4.81 10.34
CA VAL A 192 -16.20 3.51 10.52
C VAL A 192 -15.91 3.00 11.93
N ALA A 193 -16.89 3.12 12.82
CA ALA A 193 -16.77 2.73 14.22
C ALA A 193 -17.44 1.38 14.52
N GLY A 194 -17.02 0.74 15.63
CA GLY A 194 -17.76 -0.36 16.26
C GLY A 194 -17.58 -1.74 15.61
N GLY A 195 -16.58 -1.91 14.74
CA GLY A 195 -16.25 -3.18 14.11
C GLY A 195 -14.76 -3.50 14.19
N GLY A 196 -14.40 -4.71 13.76
CA GLY A 196 -13.01 -5.12 13.55
C GLY A 196 -12.42 -4.53 12.28
N GLU A 197 -11.10 -4.43 12.27
CA GLU A 197 -10.36 -4.14 11.05
C GLU A 197 -9.78 -5.44 10.47
N PHE A 198 -9.93 -5.62 9.16
CA PHE A 198 -9.61 -6.87 8.48
C PHE A 198 -8.80 -6.61 7.20
N THR A 199 -7.82 -7.45 6.93
CA THR A 199 -7.05 -7.47 5.68
C THR A 199 -7.20 -8.83 5.02
N VAL A 200 -7.49 -8.85 3.72
CA VAL A 200 -7.61 -10.07 2.92
C VAL A 200 -6.64 -9.95 1.74
N ALA A 201 -5.61 -10.80 1.71
CA ALA A 201 -4.76 -10.89 0.54
C ALA A 201 -5.49 -11.66 -0.58
N ALA A 202 -5.25 -11.30 -1.83
CA ALA A 202 -5.84 -11.99 -2.98
C ALA A 202 -4.75 -12.32 -4.01
N VAL A 203 -4.85 -13.50 -4.63
CA VAL A 203 -3.90 -13.98 -5.65
C VAL A 203 -4.64 -14.45 -6.89
N GLY A 204 -4.18 -14.02 -8.06
CA GLY A 204 -4.80 -14.36 -9.35
C GLY A 204 -5.68 -13.24 -9.91
N HIS A 205 -6.38 -13.53 -11.01
CA HIS A 205 -7.15 -12.52 -11.77
C HIS A 205 -8.65 -12.82 -11.75
N ASP A 206 -9.14 -13.72 -12.63
CA ASP A 206 -10.57 -14.01 -12.77
C ASP A 206 -10.83 -15.54 -12.77
N PRO A 207 -11.40 -16.11 -11.69
CA PRO A 207 -11.63 -15.46 -10.39
C PRO A 207 -10.32 -15.35 -9.57
N PRO A 208 -10.19 -14.34 -8.70
CA PRO A 208 -9.08 -14.27 -7.76
C PRO A 208 -9.33 -15.25 -6.60
N GLU A 209 -8.26 -15.76 -6.01
CA GLU A 209 -8.29 -16.56 -4.79
C GLU A 209 -8.11 -15.64 -3.60
N ALA A 210 -9.13 -15.54 -2.74
CA ALA A 210 -9.00 -14.87 -1.45
C ALA A 210 -8.20 -15.75 -0.50
N LEU A 211 -7.07 -15.22 -0.03
CA LEU A 211 -6.29 -15.81 1.04
C LEU A 211 -6.99 -15.55 2.38
N PRO A 212 -6.64 -16.33 3.40
CA PRO A 212 -7.10 -16.12 4.76
C PRO A 212 -7.17 -14.67 5.25
N VAL A 213 -8.26 -14.36 5.98
CA VAL A 213 -8.51 -13.04 6.56
C VAL A 213 -7.64 -12.82 7.79
N LEU A 214 -6.93 -11.69 7.83
CA LEU A 214 -6.18 -11.22 8.99
C LEU A 214 -6.98 -10.16 9.74
N GLN A 215 -7.17 -10.33 11.05
CA GLN A 215 -7.66 -9.25 11.90
C GLN A 215 -6.51 -8.34 12.32
N ARG A 216 -6.73 -7.04 12.27
CA ARG A 216 -5.82 -6.06 12.82
C ARG A 216 -6.27 -5.67 14.23
N GLY A 217 -5.30 -5.52 15.14
CA GLY A 217 -5.54 -4.96 16.45
C GLY A 217 -5.96 -3.49 16.33
N VAL A 218 -6.95 -3.09 17.11
CA VAL A 218 -7.48 -1.72 17.15
C VAL A 218 -7.23 -1.15 18.54
N GLU A 219 -6.74 0.09 18.60
CA GLU A 219 -6.51 0.77 19.87
C GLU A 219 -7.86 1.23 20.47
N PRO A 220 -8.19 0.86 21.72
CA PRO A 220 -9.53 1.04 22.28
C PRO A 220 -10.04 2.48 22.35
N THR A 221 -9.15 3.46 22.53
CA THR A 221 -9.53 4.86 22.79
C THR A 221 -9.80 5.63 21.49
N THR A 222 -8.89 5.52 20.54
CA THR A 222 -8.91 6.16 19.24
C THR A 222 -9.80 5.37 18.27
N GLY A 223 -9.85 4.04 18.42
CA GLY A 223 -10.50 3.14 17.47
C GLY A 223 -9.71 2.97 16.17
N LEU A 224 -8.41 3.31 16.18
CA LEU A 224 -7.54 3.19 15.01
C LEU A 224 -6.77 1.88 15.05
N GLY A 225 -6.55 1.27 13.89
CA GLY A 225 -5.70 0.09 13.78
C GLY A 225 -4.28 0.38 14.28
N LEU A 226 -3.70 -0.54 15.05
CA LEU A 226 -2.33 -0.43 15.56
C LEU A 226 -1.32 -0.20 14.44
N HIS A 227 -1.51 -0.87 13.30
CA HIS A 227 -0.65 -0.73 12.12
C HIS A 227 -0.60 0.72 11.57
N ALA A 228 -1.58 1.57 11.91
CA ALA A 228 -1.58 2.99 11.56
C ALA A 228 -0.98 3.90 12.64
N LEU A 229 -0.81 3.39 13.87
CA LEU A 229 -0.20 4.13 14.99
C LEU A 229 1.28 3.76 15.20
N GLU A 230 1.66 2.55 14.78
CA GLU A 230 2.97 1.94 14.94
C GLU A 230 3.60 1.64 13.57
N HIS A 231 3.84 2.69 12.79
CA HIS A 231 4.59 2.58 11.54
C HIS A 231 5.83 3.47 11.53
N ARG A 232 6.73 3.20 10.59
CA ARG A 232 7.95 3.99 10.41
C ARG A 232 7.59 5.46 10.13
N GLY A 233 8.22 6.37 10.87
CA GLY A 233 7.97 7.81 10.75
C GLY A 233 6.70 8.31 11.43
N ALA A 234 5.85 7.43 11.97
CA ALA A 234 4.70 7.86 12.74
C ALA A 234 5.16 8.62 13.99
N PRO A 235 4.56 9.80 14.31
CA PRO A 235 4.87 10.53 15.55
C PRO A 235 4.62 9.70 16.83
N THR A 236 3.80 8.65 16.70
CA THR A 236 3.37 7.75 17.77
C THR A 236 4.11 6.42 17.79
N ALA A 237 5.08 6.19 16.90
CA ALA A 237 5.77 4.90 16.73
C ALA A 237 6.53 4.41 17.99
N HIS A 238 6.82 5.32 18.93
CA HIS A 238 7.53 5.00 20.18
C HIS A 238 6.59 4.81 21.38
N GLN A 239 5.27 4.94 21.18
CA GLN A 239 4.28 4.78 22.25
C GLN A 239 3.88 3.31 22.35
N ASP A 240 3.65 2.85 23.58
CA ASP A 240 3.06 1.53 23.82
C ASP A 240 1.54 1.67 23.72
N TRP A 241 0.93 1.00 22.75
CA TRP A 241 -0.52 1.01 22.56
C TRP A 241 -1.16 -0.27 23.04
N ASP A 242 -2.26 -0.14 23.79
CA ASP A 242 -3.16 -1.27 24.04
C ASP A 242 -3.93 -1.60 22.77
N TYR A 243 -4.32 -2.87 22.60
CA TYR A 243 -5.19 -3.26 21.51
C TYR A 243 -6.28 -4.23 21.93
N GLU A 244 -7.36 -4.16 21.18
CA GLU A 244 -8.42 -5.15 21.16
C GLU A 244 -8.61 -5.72 19.76
N LEU A 245 -9.28 -6.86 19.68
CA LEU A 245 -9.67 -7.52 18.44
C LEU A 245 -11.21 -7.54 18.35
N PRO A 246 -11.83 -6.37 18.08
CA PRO A 246 -13.29 -6.29 18.05
C PRO A 246 -13.83 -7.07 16.85
N GLY A 247 -14.90 -7.84 17.05
CA GLY A 247 -15.48 -8.73 16.05
C GLY A 247 -15.15 -10.21 16.25
N THR A 248 -15.76 -11.06 15.43
CA THR A 248 -15.58 -12.52 15.47
C THR A 248 -15.03 -13.00 14.13
N LEU A 249 -13.81 -13.54 14.16
CA LEU A 249 -13.32 -14.43 13.11
C LEU A 249 -13.31 -15.84 13.69
N ASP A 250 -14.32 -16.62 13.34
CA ASP A 250 -14.55 -17.90 14.01
C ASP A 250 -13.48 -18.97 13.73
N ASP A 251 -12.51 -18.75 12.82
CA ASP A 251 -11.52 -19.77 12.41
C ASP A 251 -10.07 -19.28 12.14
N THR A 252 -9.68 -18.06 12.54
CA THR A 252 -8.41 -17.44 12.04
C THR A 252 -7.11 -17.91 12.69
N PHE A 253 -7.14 -18.53 13.88
CA PHE A 253 -5.91 -19.01 14.53
C PHE A 253 -5.18 -20.10 13.73
N ALA A 254 -5.86 -20.78 12.81
CA ALA A 254 -5.24 -21.83 11.98
C ALA A 254 -4.22 -21.27 10.97
N ILE A 255 -4.40 -20.02 10.50
CA ILE A 255 -3.70 -19.49 9.32
C ILE A 255 -2.32 -18.94 9.65
N VAL A 256 -2.19 -18.17 10.74
CA VAL A 256 -0.86 -17.71 11.17
C VAL A 256 0.01 -18.93 11.49
N ALA A 257 -0.55 -19.95 12.14
CA ALA A 257 0.15 -21.20 12.41
C ALA A 257 0.50 -22.01 11.15
N GLU A 258 -0.33 -21.96 10.11
CA GLU A 258 -0.09 -22.66 8.83
C GLU A 258 0.90 -21.90 7.93
N LEU A 259 0.83 -20.56 7.85
CA LEU A 259 1.84 -19.70 7.22
C LEU A 259 3.18 -19.77 7.96
N MET A 260 3.18 -19.81 9.30
CA MET A 260 4.38 -20.02 10.11
C MET A 260 4.89 -21.47 10.05
N GLY A 261 4.05 -22.41 9.63
CA GLY A 261 4.40 -23.83 9.45
C GLY A 261 4.98 -24.14 8.07
N ARG A 262 4.92 -23.19 7.14
CA ARG A 262 5.53 -23.26 5.80
C ARG A 262 6.78 -22.39 5.76
N ASP A 263 7.77 -22.83 5.00
CA ASP A 263 8.88 -21.94 4.68
C ASP A 263 8.38 -20.78 3.80
N TYR A 264 8.73 -19.56 4.18
CA TYR A 264 8.23 -18.36 3.52
C TYR A 264 8.77 -18.20 2.08
N VAL A 265 10.01 -18.63 1.83
CA VAL A 265 10.61 -18.59 0.49
C VAL A 265 9.90 -19.60 -0.42
N ASP A 266 9.62 -20.80 0.09
CA ASP A 266 8.89 -21.82 -0.66
C ASP A 266 7.46 -21.35 -1.02
N TYR A 267 6.78 -20.69 -0.08
CA TYR A 267 5.45 -20.13 -0.34
C TYR A 267 5.46 -19.00 -1.39
N LEU A 268 6.42 -18.07 -1.29
CA LEU A 268 6.58 -17.02 -2.29
C LEU A 268 6.93 -17.58 -3.68
N ALA A 269 7.79 -18.59 -3.72
CA ALA A 269 8.13 -19.28 -4.96
C ALA A 269 6.89 -19.87 -5.64
N GLU A 270 5.99 -20.52 -4.89
CA GLU A 270 4.71 -21.03 -5.43
C GLU A 270 3.84 -19.90 -6.02
N ILE A 271 3.72 -18.77 -5.31
CA ILE A 271 2.96 -17.61 -5.80
C ILE A 271 3.57 -17.08 -7.11
N PHE A 272 4.89 -16.94 -7.17
CA PHE A 272 5.58 -16.45 -8.36
C PHE A 272 5.47 -17.42 -9.52
N GLU A 273 5.58 -18.73 -9.28
CA GLU A 273 5.37 -19.75 -10.30
C GLU A 273 3.97 -19.61 -10.93
N ARG A 274 2.93 -19.51 -10.09
CA ARG A 274 1.55 -19.29 -10.54
C ARG A 274 1.40 -17.97 -11.32
N GLY A 275 2.14 -16.93 -10.95
CA GLY A 275 2.16 -15.65 -11.67
C GLY A 275 2.81 -15.76 -13.05
N LEU A 276 4.00 -16.36 -13.12
CA LEU A 276 4.75 -16.57 -14.37
C LEU A 276 3.95 -17.45 -15.36
N GLN A 277 3.31 -18.51 -14.89
CA GLN A 277 2.44 -19.36 -15.72
C GLN A 277 1.29 -18.57 -16.33
N ARG A 278 0.68 -17.63 -15.59
CA ARG A 278 -0.40 -16.77 -16.10
C ARG A 278 0.09 -15.77 -17.15
N LEU A 279 1.35 -15.34 -17.05
CA LEU A 279 2.00 -14.53 -18.09
C LEU A 279 2.39 -15.36 -19.33
N GLY A 280 2.07 -16.65 -19.37
CA GLY A 280 2.38 -17.55 -20.48
C GLY A 280 3.84 -17.99 -20.53
N LEU A 281 4.59 -17.77 -19.45
CA LEU A 281 6.00 -18.11 -19.35
C LEU A 281 6.17 -19.55 -18.85
N LYS A 282 7.21 -20.22 -19.34
CA LYS A 282 7.56 -21.57 -18.87
C LYS A 282 8.31 -21.45 -17.54
N THR A 283 7.70 -21.98 -16.49
CA THR A 283 8.30 -22.17 -15.17
C THR A 283 9.11 -23.45 -15.13
#